data_AF-A0A7I8KUR2-F1
#
_entry.id   AF-A0A7I8KUR2-F1
#
_cell.length_a   1.000
_cell.length_b   1.000
_cell.length_c   1.000
_cell.angle_alpha   90.00
_cell.angle_beta   90.00
_cell.angle_gamma   90.00
#
_symmetry.space_group_name_H-M   'P 1'
#
loop_
_entity.id
_entity.type
_entity.pdbx_description
1 polymer ?
#
loop_
_entity_poly.entity_id
_entity_poly.type
_entity_poly.pdbx_seq_one_letter_code
_entity_poly.pdbx_strand_id
1 'polypeptide(L)'
;MEPPTGLWASLWSFACFLPFFVGLLLLGIFKGALFCPLICVTMAAGNSAVILGLWPAHAFWTYYSIARSKQLGPVLKIILCIGVTFLLILWPLVGIVGSIVGGAGYGFFAPLMATFEAVGEGRSDKFTHCITDGTWTTVKGSFTVVRDLTDVCFHSYFSIMDDVRLCSPPKGQRYEISLLYLMGSLLVGLAGIMVDFFVISLTALCKCPCMLIKGWERLIHDLIGREGPFLETACVPFAGLAIILWPAAVIGAVVASILSSFFLGGYAAVVAYQERSVRMGLRYIVSSLAMYDEYSNDILDLREGSCFPRLGYRKDGPHLPSHSLSRRSTSLPTERQGTRGPPSRSVSFKNSVLELNPLKLLEHLFAECERYGQTLVAEGVITSEDVQDSKSGKSGGGTVRVGLPAYAILQALLRSANVDADGILLSDGTEITTANKPKDTFFDWFFDPLLIMKQQIHAENLTDDEEEYLCKLVLLASDSLRVKQLNARSPAAHGCRRAELDAVARRLQGITKSISRYPTYRRQFDGLVKSLSDKLEGSMNGPLARAGTSPAV
;
A
#
# COMPACT_ATOMS: atom_id res chain seq x y z
N MET A 1 10.30 30.81 -23.55
CA MET A 1 11.58 31.50 -23.82
C MET A 1 12.46 30.51 -24.56
N GLU A 2 12.98 30.88 -25.74
CA GLU A 2 13.94 30.04 -26.45
C GLU A 2 15.19 29.84 -25.57
N PRO A 3 15.77 28.63 -25.51
CA PRO A 3 16.93 28.37 -24.69
C PRO A 3 18.11 29.20 -25.21
N PRO A 4 18.84 29.92 -24.33
CA PRO A 4 19.98 30.72 -24.75
C PRO A 4 21.07 29.83 -25.38
N THR A 5 21.42 30.10 -26.63
CA THR A 5 22.50 29.42 -27.35
C THR A 5 23.84 30.06 -27.01
N GLY A 6 24.51 29.54 -25.99
CA GLY A 6 25.89 29.92 -25.62
C GLY A 6 26.15 29.82 -24.12
N LEU A 7 27.36 29.39 -23.75
CA LEU A 7 27.78 29.20 -22.34
C LEU A 7 27.57 30.47 -21.50
N TRP A 8 27.90 31.65 -22.04
CA TRP A 8 27.76 32.94 -21.36
C TRP A 8 26.31 33.37 -21.17
N ALA A 9 25.44 33.13 -22.15
CA ALA A 9 24.01 33.44 -22.04
C ALA A 9 23.29 32.47 -21.09
N SER A 10 23.73 31.21 -21.02
CA SER A 10 23.28 30.23 -20.03
C SER A 10 23.72 30.60 -18.60
N LEU A 11 24.99 31.00 -18.41
CA LEU A 11 25.51 31.47 -17.12
C LEU A 11 24.78 32.74 -16.64
N TRP A 12 24.49 33.68 -17.54
CA TRP A 12 23.74 34.89 -17.21
C TRP A 12 22.28 34.56 -16.83
N SER A 13 21.63 33.68 -17.58
CA SER A 13 20.28 33.21 -17.24
C SER A 13 20.24 32.48 -15.88
N PHE A 14 21.28 31.69 -15.56
CA PHE A 14 21.43 31.05 -14.26
C PHE A 14 21.63 32.07 -13.13
N ALA A 15 22.49 33.07 -13.34
CA ALA A 15 22.73 34.14 -12.37
C ALA A 15 21.46 34.97 -12.11
N CYS A 16 20.63 35.21 -13.12
CA CYS A 16 19.33 35.87 -12.97
C CYS A 16 18.26 34.98 -12.31
N PHE A 17 18.33 33.66 -12.48
CA PHE A 17 17.40 32.70 -11.87
C PHE A 17 17.71 32.43 -10.39
N LEU A 18 18.98 32.47 -10.00
CA LEU A 18 19.44 32.23 -8.62
C LEU A 18 18.71 33.09 -7.56
N PRO A 19 18.57 34.42 -7.69
CA PRO A 19 17.85 35.22 -6.69
C PRO A 19 16.36 34.86 -6.61
N PHE A 20 15.73 34.47 -7.74
CA PHE A 20 14.35 34.00 -7.75
C PHE A 20 14.20 32.66 -7.00
N PHE A 21 15.09 31.71 -7.27
CA PHE A 21 15.13 30.43 -6.55
C PHE A 21 15.39 30.62 -5.04
N VAL A 22 16.36 31.47 -4.68
CA VAL A 22 16.66 31.79 -3.27
C VAL A 22 15.45 32.46 -2.61
N GLY A 23 14.74 33.35 -3.31
CA GLY A 23 13.50 33.95 -2.82
C GLY A 23 12.41 32.90 -2.53
N LEU A 24 12.20 31.94 -3.44
CA LEU A 24 11.25 30.85 -3.24
C LEU A 24 11.67 29.92 -2.09
N LEU A 25 12.96 29.61 -1.99
CA LEU A 25 13.50 28.79 -0.92
C LEU A 25 13.32 29.46 0.45
N LEU A 26 13.66 30.75 0.57
CA LEU A 26 13.46 31.52 1.80
C LEU A 26 11.99 31.65 2.17
N LEU A 27 11.11 31.90 1.20
CA LEU A 27 9.67 31.93 1.41
C LEU A 27 9.15 30.57 1.90
N GLY A 28 9.57 29.48 1.25
CA GLY A 28 9.20 28.12 1.63
C GLY A 28 9.71 27.75 3.01
N ILE A 29 10.97 28.09 3.35
CA ILE A 29 11.55 27.88 4.69
C ILE A 29 10.79 28.70 5.74
N PHE A 30 10.47 29.96 5.45
CA PHE A 30 9.71 30.81 6.37
C PHE A 30 8.31 30.22 6.64
N LYS A 31 7.61 29.80 5.59
CA LYS A 31 6.30 29.14 5.71
C LYS A 31 6.41 27.84 6.49
N GLY A 32 7.38 26.99 6.15
CA GLY A 32 7.66 25.75 6.86
C GLY A 32 7.95 26.00 8.34
N ALA A 33 8.80 26.96 8.68
CA ALA A 33 9.13 27.31 10.06
C ALA A 33 7.94 27.88 10.84
N LEU A 34 7.05 28.64 10.18
CA LEU A 34 5.85 29.19 10.80
C LEU A 34 4.80 28.12 11.10
N PHE A 35 4.53 27.22 10.14
CA PHE A 35 3.47 26.21 10.26
C PHE A 35 3.94 24.92 10.95
N CYS A 36 5.25 24.61 10.95
CA CYS A 36 5.80 23.40 11.56
C CYS A 36 5.42 23.24 13.04
N PRO A 37 5.58 24.25 13.94
CA PRO A 37 5.20 24.09 15.34
C PRO A 37 3.71 23.81 15.51
N LEU A 38 2.86 24.52 14.77
CA LEU A 38 1.40 24.34 14.82
C LEU A 38 1.03 22.92 14.40
N ILE A 39 1.51 22.46 13.24
CA ILE A 39 1.20 21.14 12.68
C ILE A 39 1.79 20.01 13.54
N CYS A 40 3.00 20.21 14.06
CA CYS A 40 3.63 19.26 14.97
C CYS A 40 2.78 19.10 16.24
N VAL A 41 2.25 20.20 16.80
CA VAL A 41 1.37 20.15 17.97
C VAL A 41 0.03 19.50 17.62
N THR A 42 -0.61 19.84 16.50
CA THR A 42 -1.90 19.23 16.12
C THR A 42 -1.77 17.72 15.92
N MET A 43 -0.74 17.27 15.19
CA MET A 43 -0.50 15.85 14.95
C MET A 43 -0.05 15.13 16.22
N ALA A 44 0.91 15.68 16.97
CA ALA A 44 1.40 15.03 18.19
C ALA A 44 0.29 14.94 19.24
N ALA A 45 -0.44 16.02 19.52
CA ALA A 45 -1.52 16.00 20.51
C ALA A 45 -2.70 15.14 20.06
N GLY A 46 -3.14 15.29 18.80
CA GLY A 46 -4.25 14.53 18.24
C GLY A 46 -3.97 13.02 18.23
N ASN A 47 -2.83 12.63 17.67
CA ASN A 47 -2.45 11.21 17.61
C ASN A 47 -2.18 10.63 19.00
N SER A 48 -1.51 11.37 19.89
CA SER A 48 -1.26 10.91 21.26
C SER A 48 -2.56 10.71 22.04
N ALA A 49 -3.53 11.61 21.88
CA ALA A 49 -4.84 11.48 22.53
C ALA A 49 -5.57 10.20 22.06
N VAL A 50 -5.55 9.92 20.75
CA VAL A 50 -6.15 8.70 20.19
C VAL A 50 -5.43 7.45 20.68
N ILE A 51 -4.09 7.44 20.58
CA ILE A 51 -3.25 6.31 20.98
C ILE A 51 -3.45 6.01 22.47
N LEU A 52 -3.28 7.00 23.35
CA LEU A 52 -3.40 6.80 24.80
C LEU A 52 -4.83 6.48 25.22
N GLY A 53 -5.82 7.13 24.59
CA GLY A 53 -7.24 6.90 24.89
C GLY A 53 -7.73 5.50 24.51
N LEU A 54 -7.30 4.97 23.36
CA LEU A 54 -7.68 3.64 22.89
C LEU A 54 -6.74 2.53 23.37
N TRP A 55 -5.55 2.85 23.86
CA TRP A 55 -4.57 1.85 24.28
C TRP A 55 -5.11 0.81 25.28
N PRO A 56 -5.89 1.16 26.32
CA PRO A 56 -6.48 0.16 27.21
C PRO A 56 -7.48 -0.75 26.48
N ALA A 57 -8.28 -0.20 25.58
CA ALA A 57 -9.25 -0.97 24.79
C ALA A 57 -8.55 -1.91 23.81
N HIS A 58 -7.50 -1.44 23.14
CA HIS A 58 -6.63 -2.24 22.26
C HIS A 58 -5.96 -3.37 23.04
N ALA A 59 -5.38 -3.07 24.20
CA ALA A 59 -4.75 -4.08 25.04
C ALA A 59 -5.76 -5.16 25.47
N PHE A 60 -6.91 -4.75 26.02
CA PHE A 60 -7.96 -5.68 26.43
C PHE A 60 -8.45 -6.54 25.26
N TRP A 61 -8.78 -5.92 24.12
CA TRP A 61 -9.32 -6.62 22.96
C TRP A 61 -8.32 -7.60 22.36
N THR A 62 -7.04 -7.23 22.31
CA THR A 62 -5.99 -8.10 21.79
C THR A 62 -5.77 -9.32 22.68
N TYR A 63 -5.67 -9.16 24.00
CA TYR A 63 -5.59 -10.31 24.90
C TYR A 63 -6.85 -11.18 24.83
N TYR A 64 -8.03 -10.56 24.74
CA TYR A 64 -9.29 -11.26 24.57
C TYR A 64 -9.32 -12.09 23.27
N SER A 65 -8.92 -11.50 22.14
CA SER A 65 -8.88 -12.16 20.84
C SER A 65 -7.90 -13.32 20.81
N ILE A 66 -6.71 -13.17 21.39
CA ILE A 66 -5.71 -14.25 21.49
C ILE A 66 -6.24 -15.40 22.36
N ALA A 67 -6.81 -15.08 23.52
CA ALA A 67 -7.35 -16.07 24.44
C ALA A 67 -8.50 -16.85 23.79
N ARG A 68 -9.40 -16.17 23.07
CA ARG A 68 -10.58 -16.76 22.42
C ARG A 68 -10.32 -17.33 21.03
N SER A 69 -9.14 -17.10 20.44
CA SER A 69 -8.82 -17.62 19.12
C SER A 69 -8.92 -19.15 19.09
N LYS A 70 -9.59 -19.66 18.05
CA LYS A 70 -9.74 -21.09 17.77
C LYS A 70 -8.57 -21.67 16.99
N GLN A 71 -7.75 -20.81 16.35
CA GLN A 71 -6.62 -21.24 15.52
C GLN A 71 -5.37 -21.54 16.33
N LEU A 72 -5.18 -20.89 17.48
CA LEU A 72 -3.95 -20.95 18.25
C LEU A 72 -3.97 -22.09 19.27
N GLY A 73 -2.90 -22.89 19.31
CA GLY A 73 -2.67 -23.86 20.39
C GLY A 73 -2.38 -23.18 21.74
N PRO A 74 -2.51 -23.90 22.87
CA PRO A 74 -2.36 -23.32 24.21
C PRO A 74 -0.97 -22.71 24.45
N VAL A 75 0.09 -23.38 24.02
CA VAL A 75 1.48 -22.90 24.11
C VAL A 75 1.68 -21.62 23.28
N LEU A 76 1.16 -21.61 22.05
CA LEU A 76 1.24 -20.45 21.16
C LEU A 76 0.51 -19.23 21.74
N LYS A 77 -0.62 -19.43 22.42
CA LYS A 77 -1.33 -18.35 23.12
C LYS A 77 -0.45 -17.70 24.19
N ILE A 78 0.25 -18.50 25.01
CA ILE A 78 1.13 -17.98 26.07
C ILE A 78 2.27 -17.16 25.46
N ILE A 79 2.94 -17.71 24.46
CA ILE A 79 4.06 -17.03 23.77
C ILE A 79 3.57 -15.73 23.13
N LEU A 80 2.44 -15.78 22.43
CA LEU A 80 1.88 -14.61 21.76
C LEU A 80 1.45 -13.56 22.77
N CYS A 81 0.87 -13.94 23.91
CA CYS A 81 0.55 -13.00 24.99
C CYS A 81 1.81 -12.26 25.46
N ILE A 82 2.91 -12.96 25.73
CA ILE A 82 4.18 -12.34 26.16
C ILE A 82 4.74 -11.40 25.08
N GLY A 83 4.80 -11.86 23.83
CA GLY A 83 5.32 -11.05 22.71
C GLY A 83 4.46 -9.81 22.44
N VAL A 84 3.13 -9.96 22.51
CA VAL A 84 2.18 -8.87 22.33
C VAL A 84 2.24 -7.88 23.48
N THR A 85 2.54 -8.29 24.71
CA THR A 85 2.79 -7.34 25.82
C THR A 85 3.89 -6.36 25.46
N PHE A 86 5.02 -6.85 24.94
CA PHE A 86 6.12 -5.99 24.51
C PHE A 86 5.69 -5.04 23.38
N LEU A 87 4.98 -5.55 22.37
CA LEU A 87 4.47 -4.72 21.28
C LEU A 87 3.48 -3.66 21.75
N LEU A 88 2.57 -3.99 22.67
CA LEU A 88 1.59 -3.06 23.23
C LEU A 88 2.25 -1.96 24.08
N ILE A 89 3.36 -2.25 24.76
CA ILE A 89 4.11 -1.24 25.52
C ILE A 89 4.94 -0.35 24.56
N LEU A 90 5.55 -0.94 23.55
CA LEU A 90 6.36 -0.22 22.57
C LEU A 90 5.51 0.65 21.64
N TRP A 91 4.29 0.21 21.32
CA TRP A 91 3.40 0.89 20.37
C TRP A 91 3.11 2.36 20.72
N PRO A 92 2.69 2.72 21.94
CA PRO A 92 2.50 4.12 22.31
C PRO A 92 3.76 4.97 22.15
N LEU A 93 4.92 4.44 22.57
CA LEU A 93 6.19 5.16 22.46
C LEU A 93 6.52 5.46 20.99
N VAL A 94 6.47 4.44 20.13
CA VAL A 94 6.74 4.58 18.70
C VAL A 94 5.72 5.48 18.02
N GLY A 95 4.43 5.35 18.37
CA GLY A 95 3.37 6.17 17.81
C GLY A 95 3.48 7.65 18.18
N ILE A 96 3.84 7.98 19.43
CA ILE A 96 4.03 9.37 19.88
C ILE A 96 5.28 9.97 19.24
N VAL A 97 6.42 9.27 19.29
CA VAL A 97 7.67 9.75 18.68
C VAL A 97 7.49 9.90 17.17
N GLY A 98 6.86 8.93 16.52
CA GLY A 98 6.54 8.97 15.10
C GLY A 98 5.60 10.13 14.74
N SER A 99 4.67 10.49 15.62
CA SER A 99 3.76 11.63 15.41
C SER A 99 4.48 12.98 15.52
N ILE A 100 5.46 13.10 16.43
CA ILE A 100 6.30 14.31 16.56
C ILE A 100 7.20 14.45 15.34
N VAL A 101 7.94 13.39 14.99
CA VAL A 101 8.87 13.41 13.85
C VAL A 101 8.11 13.59 12.54
N GLY A 102 7.02 12.85 12.35
CA GLY A 102 6.15 12.95 11.19
C GLY A 102 5.45 14.30 11.09
N GLY A 103 5.00 14.86 12.22
CA GLY A 103 4.40 16.19 12.28
C GLY A 103 5.39 17.31 11.95
N ALA A 104 6.61 17.23 12.47
CA ALA A 104 7.68 18.17 12.12
C ALA A 104 8.08 18.07 10.64
N GLY A 105 8.26 16.85 10.13
CA GLY A 105 8.58 16.60 8.73
C GLY A 105 7.48 17.11 7.79
N TYR A 106 6.24 16.68 8.01
CA TYR A 106 5.10 17.10 7.18
C TYR A 106 4.87 18.62 7.29
N GLY A 107 4.93 19.18 8.49
CA GLY A 107 4.71 20.61 8.73
C GLY A 107 5.78 21.52 8.12
N PHE A 108 7.02 21.04 7.97
CA PHE A 108 8.09 21.78 7.32
C PHE A 108 8.12 21.57 5.79
N PHE A 109 8.07 20.31 5.34
CA PHE A 109 8.27 19.99 3.93
C PHE A 109 7.05 20.23 3.05
N ALA A 110 5.81 20.04 3.55
CA ALA A 110 4.63 20.24 2.71
C ALA A 110 4.43 21.70 2.27
N PRO A 111 4.55 22.72 3.15
CA PRO A 111 4.50 24.12 2.73
C PRO A 111 5.67 24.52 1.81
N LEU A 112 6.86 23.94 2.03
CA LEU A 112 8.03 24.15 1.20
C LEU A 112 7.78 23.63 -0.24
N MET A 113 7.33 22.39 -0.39
CA MET A 113 7.03 21.78 -1.70
C MET A 113 5.92 22.54 -2.43
N ALA A 114 4.86 22.93 -1.72
CA ALA A 114 3.75 23.70 -2.32
C ALA A 114 4.19 25.07 -2.86
N THR A 115 5.21 25.69 -2.24
CA THR A 115 5.76 26.97 -2.72
C THR A 115 6.47 26.81 -4.06
N PHE A 116 7.14 25.66 -4.28
CA PHE A 116 7.78 25.33 -5.56
C PHE A 116 6.77 24.86 -6.61
N GLU A 117 5.71 24.15 -6.20
CA GLU A 117 4.63 23.69 -7.08
C GLU A 117 3.79 24.85 -7.65
N ALA A 118 3.58 25.91 -6.86
CA ALA A 118 2.90 27.12 -7.31
C ALA A 118 3.58 27.84 -8.50
N VAL A 119 4.85 27.53 -8.78
CA VAL A 119 5.64 28.10 -9.88
C VAL A 119 5.48 27.32 -11.20
N GLY A 120 4.91 26.11 -11.14
CA GLY A 120 4.64 25.25 -12.29
C GLY A 120 3.66 25.84 -13.32
N GLU A 121 3.62 25.28 -14.53
CA GLU A 121 2.76 25.78 -15.62
C GLU A 121 1.26 25.64 -15.28
N GLY A 122 0.47 26.70 -15.54
CA GLY A 122 -1.00 26.65 -15.48
C GLY A 122 -1.72 27.54 -14.44
N ARG A 123 -1.04 28.44 -13.70
CA ARG A 123 -1.68 29.35 -12.71
C ARG A 123 -1.61 30.82 -13.15
N SER A 124 -2.73 31.55 -13.01
CA SER A 124 -2.86 32.97 -13.41
C SER A 124 -2.03 33.91 -12.53
N ASP A 125 -2.05 33.72 -11.20
CA ASP A 125 -1.40 34.61 -10.23
C ASP A 125 -0.29 33.88 -9.43
N LYS A 126 0.86 33.65 -10.09
CA LYS A 126 1.97 32.87 -9.51
C LYS A 126 2.44 33.38 -8.14
N PHE A 127 2.53 34.70 -7.95
CA PHE A 127 3.02 35.29 -6.70
C PHE A 127 2.07 35.06 -5.51
N THR A 128 0.76 35.29 -5.71
CA THR A 128 -0.26 35.03 -4.69
C THR A 128 -0.30 33.56 -4.33
N HIS A 129 -0.28 32.67 -5.32
CA HIS A 129 -0.25 31.23 -5.11
C HIS A 129 1.00 30.76 -4.37
N CYS A 130 2.18 31.32 -4.66
CA CYS A 130 3.39 31.01 -3.89
C CYS A 130 3.26 31.34 -2.39
N ILE A 131 2.45 32.33 -2.02
CA ILE A 131 2.22 32.73 -0.63
C ILE A 131 1.08 31.92 0.00
N THR A 132 -0.04 31.72 -0.71
CA THR A 132 -1.24 31.09 -0.16
C THR A 132 -1.19 29.57 -0.18
N ASP A 133 -0.60 28.98 -1.21
CA ASP A 133 -0.63 27.53 -1.40
C ASP A 133 0.26 26.84 -0.37
N GLY A 134 -0.21 25.71 0.18
CA GLY A 134 0.51 25.00 1.24
C GLY A 134 0.34 25.59 2.65
N THR A 135 -0.49 26.62 2.85
CA THR A 135 -0.81 27.13 4.20
C THR A 135 -1.99 26.36 4.81
N TRP A 136 -3.20 26.73 4.42
CA TRP A 136 -4.44 26.12 4.91
C TRP A 136 -4.62 24.67 4.46
N THR A 137 -4.12 24.31 3.29
CA THR A 137 -4.14 22.92 2.80
C THR A 137 -3.31 22.01 3.68
N THR A 138 -2.15 22.47 4.15
CA THR A 138 -1.29 21.68 5.06
C THR A 138 -1.94 21.53 6.43
N VAL A 139 -2.55 22.59 6.97
CA VAL A 139 -3.30 22.53 8.22
C VAL A 139 -4.46 21.53 8.11
N LYS A 140 -5.28 21.60 7.05
CA LYS A 140 -6.34 20.62 6.77
C LYS A 140 -5.80 19.20 6.61
N GLY A 141 -4.66 19.05 5.94
CA GLY A 141 -3.98 17.78 5.80
C GLY A 141 -3.56 17.19 7.15
N SER A 142 -3.09 18.02 8.08
CA SER A 142 -2.74 17.56 9.44
C SER A 142 -3.95 16.96 10.18
N PHE A 143 -5.13 17.59 10.10
CA PHE A 143 -6.37 17.04 10.65
C PHE A 143 -6.81 15.77 9.93
N THR A 144 -6.54 15.67 8.62
CA THR A 144 -6.81 14.46 7.85
C THR A 144 -5.92 13.31 8.31
N VAL A 145 -4.63 13.55 8.60
CA VAL A 145 -3.73 12.53 9.15
C VAL A 145 -4.21 12.05 10.53
N VAL A 146 -4.62 12.95 11.42
CA VAL A 146 -5.16 12.58 12.74
C VAL A 146 -6.45 11.75 12.59
N ARG A 147 -7.35 12.15 11.69
CA ARG A 147 -8.56 11.39 11.38
C ARG A 147 -8.24 10.00 10.80
N ASP A 148 -7.31 9.92 9.86
CA ASP A 148 -6.92 8.66 9.24
C ASP A 148 -6.31 7.70 10.28
N LEU A 149 -5.50 8.21 11.23
CA LEU A 149 -5.03 7.40 12.37
C LEU A 149 -6.18 6.97 13.29
N THR A 150 -7.12 7.89 13.55
CA THR A 150 -8.31 7.61 14.35
C THR A 150 -9.11 6.46 13.74
N ASP A 151 -9.37 6.50 12.43
CA ASP A 151 -10.09 5.45 11.71
C ASP A 151 -9.35 4.11 11.78
N VAL A 152 -8.03 4.11 11.63
CA VAL A 152 -7.21 2.89 11.79
C VAL A 152 -7.34 2.31 13.21
N CYS A 153 -7.25 3.15 14.25
CA CYS A 153 -7.34 2.71 15.63
C CYS A 153 -8.75 2.27 16.04
N PHE A 154 -9.81 2.91 15.54
CA PHE A 154 -11.20 2.58 15.87
C PHE A 154 -11.79 1.43 15.06
N HIS A 155 -11.34 1.22 13.83
CA HIS A 155 -11.97 0.26 12.91
C HIS A 155 -11.00 -0.81 12.44
N SER A 156 -9.88 -0.42 11.85
CA SER A 156 -8.95 -1.38 11.24
C SER A 156 -8.31 -2.29 12.30
N TYR A 157 -7.93 -1.73 13.45
CA TYR A 157 -7.37 -2.50 14.57
C TYR A 157 -8.32 -3.60 15.05
N PHE A 158 -9.55 -3.22 15.40
CA PHE A 158 -10.55 -4.17 15.89
C PHE A 158 -10.92 -5.20 14.82
N SER A 159 -11.01 -4.80 13.54
CA SER A 159 -11.23 -5.73 12.44
C SER A 159 -10.13 -6.77 12.30
N ILE A 160 -8.86 -6.39 12.47
CA ILE A 160 -7.74 -7.34 12.43
C ILE A 160 -7.79 -8.29 13.63
N MET A 161 -8.09 -7.77 14.82
CA MET A 161 -8.22 -8.58 16.03
C MET A 161 -9.42 -9.52 16.01
N ASP A 162 -10.52 -9.12 15.37
CA ASP A 162 -11.66 -10.00 15.15
C ASP A 162 -11.32 -11.13 14.18
N ASP A 163 -10.49 -10.90 13.17
CA ASP A 163 -10.03 -11.97 12.28
C ASP A 163 -9.20 -13.00 13.03
N VAL A 164 -8.25 -12.56 13.86
CA VAL A 164 -7.45 -13.47 14.70
C VAL A 164 -8.35 -14.33 15.61
N ARG A 165 -9.46 -13.77 16.07
CA ARG A 165 -10.43 -14.44 16.94
C ARG A 165 -11.37 -15.38 16.18
N LEU A 166 -11.92 -14.95 15.06
CA LEU A 166 -13.03 -15.59 14.36
C LEU A 166 -12.58 -16.55 13.25
N CYS A 167 -11.41 -16.32 12.64
CA CYS A 167 -10.94 -17.20 11.58
C CYS A 167 -10.80 -18.63 12.09
N SER A 168 -11.31 -19.58 11.31
CA SER A 168 -11.17 -21.01 11.61
C SER A 168 -9.88 -21.55 10.96
N PRO A 169 -9.22 -22.56 11.54
CA PRO A 169 -7.99 -23.10 10.96
C PRO A 169 -8.24 -23.70 9.56
N PRO A 170 -7.37 -23.44 8.56
CA PRO A 170 -7.58 -23.87 7.16
C PRO A 170 -7.78 -25.38 6.95
N LYS A 171 -7.33 -26.21 7.90
CA LYS A 171 -7.40 -27.67 7.86
C LYS A 171 -7.94 -28.29 9.16
N GLY A 172 -8.65 -27.52 9.99
CA GLY A 172 -9.13 -27.98 11.30
C GLY A 172 -8.04 -28.15 12.39
N GLN A 173 -6.76 -28.14 12.02
CA GLN A 173 -5.63 -28.24 12.95
C GLN A 173 -5.22 -26.88 13.50
N ARG A 174 -5.01 -26.81 14.82
CA ARG A 174 -4.50 -25.63 15.50
C ARG A 174 -3.03 -25.42 15.15
N TYR A 175 -2.61 -24.17 15.04
CA TYR A 175 -1.19 -23.82 14.95
C TYR A 175 -0.53 -24.11 16.30
N GLU A 176 0.39 -25.07 16.30
CA GLU A 176 1.19 -25.43 17.47
C GLU A 176 2.67 -25.17 17.20
N ILE A 177 3.33 -24.54 18.17
CA ILE A 177 4.75 -24.25 18.12
C ILE A 177 5.50 -25.25 19.00
N SER A 178 6.60 -25.80 18.49
CA SER A 178 7.48 -26.65 19.29
C SER A 178 8.41 -25.79 20.15
N LEU A 179 8.24 -25.88 21.47
CA LEU A 179 9.04 -25.13 22.47
C LEU A 179 10.55 -25.41 22.38
N LEU A 180 10.93 -26.63 21.99
CA LEU A 180 12.33 -27.04 21.88
C LEU A 180 13.10 -26.17 20.87
N TYR A 181 12.50 -25.95 19.70
CA TYR A 181 13.11 -25.15 18.64
C TYR A 181 12.93 -23.64 18.88
N LEU A 182 11.98 -23.25 19.72
CA LEU A 182 11.71 -21.85 20.03
C LEU A 182 12.88 -21.20 20.78
N MET A 183 13.40 -21.84 21.83
CA MET A 183 14.52 -21.26 22.60
C MET A 183 15.76 -21.04 21.73
N GLY A 184 16.12 -22.04 20.91
CA GLY A 184 17.21 -21.91 19.95
C GLY A 184 16.96 -20.80 18.92
N SER A 185 15.72 -20.66 18.43
CA SER A 185 15.37 -19.61 17.47
C SER A 185 15.44 -18.20 18.08
N LEU A 186 15.03 -18.02 19.33
CA LEU A 186 15.10 -16.73 20.03
C LEU A 186 16.53 -16.28 20.26
N LEU A 187 17.42 -17.20 20.67
CA LEU A 187 18.85 -16.90 20.83
C LEU A 187 19.49 -16.48 19.51
N VAL A 188 19.17 -17.17 18.41
CA VAL A 188 19.64 -16.80 17.08
C VAL A 188 19.07 -15.46 16.62
N GLY A 189 17.80 -15.17 16.89
CA GLY A 189 17.20 -13.87 16.60
C GLY A 189 17.88 -12.73 17.34
N LEU A 190 18.16 -12.90 18.63
CA LEU A 190 18.86 -11.89 19.44
C LEU A 190 20.29 -11.67 18.92
N ALA A 191 21.01 -12.75 18.61
CA ALA A 191 22.33 -12.66 17.99
C ALA A 191 22.28 -11.96 16.63
N GLY A 192 21.26 -12.27 15.81
CA GLY A 192 21.02 -11.61 14.53
C GLY A 192 20.77 -10.12 14.67
N ILE A 193 19.90 -9.70 15.60
CA ILE A 193 19.65 -8.29 15.90
C ILE A 193 20.95 -7.59 16.31
N MET A 194 21.73 -8.19 17.20
CA MET A 194 23.00 -7.60 17.64
C MET A 194 23.97 -7.43 16.47
N VAL A 195 24.22 -8.49 15.69
CA VAL A 195 25.17 -8.46 14.58
C VAL A 195 24.71 -7.50 13.49
N ASP A 196 23.47 -7.62 13.02
CA ASP A 196 22.95 -6.79 11.95
C ASP A 196 22.91 -5.32 12.37
N PHE A 197 22.51 -5.00 13.61
CA PHE A 197 22.55 -3.63 14.11
C PHE A 197 23.94 -3.00 14.00
N PHE A 198 24.99 -3.68 14.48
CA PHE A 198 26.34 -3.12 14.40
C PHE A 198 26.87 -3.05 12.96
N VAL A 199 26.74 -4.13 12.18
CA VAL A 199 27.36 -4.21 10.85
C VAL A 199 26.62 -3.35 9.83
N ILE A 200 25.28 -3.36 9.82
CA ILE A 200 24.48 -2.54 8.91
C ILE A 200 24.67 -1.06 9.23
N SER A 201 24.67 -0.68 10.51
CA SER A 201 24.92 0.71 10.91
C SER A 201 26.30 1.18 10.46
N LEU A 202 27.34 0.38 10.68
CA LEU A 202 28.69 0.72 10.25
C LEU A 202 28.78 0.84 8.72
N THR A 203 28.20 -0.11 7.99
CA THR A 203 28.18 -0.10 6.52
C THR A 203 27.45 1.15 5.99
N ALA A 204 26.29 1.48 6.56
CA ALA A 204 25.51 2.66 6.19
C ALA A 204 26.29 3.96 6.46
N LEU A 205 26.95 4.07 7.60
CA LEU A 205 27.78 5.23 7.95
C LEU A 205 29.02 5.36 7.04
N CYS A 206 29.67 4.25 6.71
CA CYS A 206 30.82 4.25 5.80
C CYS A 206 30.41 4.58 4.35
N LYS A 207 29.24 4.16 3.90
CA LYS A 207 28.73 4.44 2.55
C LYS A 207 28.01 5.78 2.42
N CYS A 208 27.63 6.41 3.54
CA CYS A 208 26.96 7.71 3.58
C CYS A 208 27.70 8.81 2.78
N PRO A 209 29.02 9.02 2.94
CA PRO A 209 29.75 10.00 2.13
C PRO A 209 29.69 9.71 0.63
N CYS A 210 29.80 8.44 0.24
CA CYS A 210 29.71 8.02 -1.16
C CYS A 210 28.31 8.30 -1.73
N MET A 211 27.25 8.00 -0.96
CA MET A 211 25.86 8.28 -1.33
C MET A 211 25.61 9.78 -1.52
N LEU A 212 26.19 10.60 -0.64
CA LEU A 212 26.08 12.06 -0.72
C LEU A 212 26.73 12.58 -2.02
N ILE A 213 27.98 12.20 -2.27
CA ILE A 213 28.75 12.68 -3.42
C ILE A 213 28.14 12.20 -4.74
N LYS A 214 27.89 10.89 -4.88
CA LYS A 214 27.31 10.33 -6.12
C LYS A 214 25.92 10.85 -6.40
N GLY A 215 25.10 11.01 -5.36
CA GLY A 215 23.75 11.55 -5.53
C GLY A 215 23.78 13.02 -5.96
N TRP A 216 24.69 13.83 -5.41
CA TRP A 216 24.90 15.19 -5.91
C TRP A 216 25.44 15.21 -7.33
N GLU A 217 26.45 14.40 -7.66
CA GLU A 217 26.97 14.27 -9.01
C GLU A 217 25.84 13.96 -10.00
N ARG A 218 24.98 12.98 -9.68
CA ARG A 218 23.82 12.61 -10.48
C ARG A 218 22.80 13.74 -10.60
N LEU A 219 22.40 14.38 -9.51
CA LEU A 219 21.41 15.47 -9.53
C LEU A 219 21.95 16.71 -10.27
N ILE A 220 23.25 16.99 -10.19
CA ILE A 220 23.91 18.05 -10.94
C ILE A 220 24.01 17.68 -12.42
N HIS A 221 24.33 16.43 -12.74
CA HIS A 221 24.29 15.93 -14.12
C HIS A 221 22.89 15.97 -14.72
N ASP A 222 21.86 15.65 -13.95
CA ASP A 222 20.46 15.76 -14.39
C ASP A 222 20.03 17.22 -14.59
N LEU A 223 20.63 18.17 -13.84
CA LEU A 223 20.42 19.61 -14.02
C LEU A 223 21.12 20.17 -15.27
N ILE A 224 22.32 19.67 -15.61
CA ILE A 224 23.17 20.15 -16.72
C ILE A 224 22.90 19.41 -18.03
N GLY A 225 22.72 18.10 -17.97
CA GLY A 225 22.47 17.19 -19.07
C GLY A 225 20.99 17.16 -19.42
N ARG A 226 20.58 18.04 -20.32
CA ARG A 226 19.19 18.21 -20.75
C ARG A 226 18.70 17.05 -21.65
N GLU A 227 18.69 15.81 -21.13
CA GLU A 227 18.07 14.60 -21.71
C GLU A 227 17.31 13.75 -20.66
N GLY A 228 16.75 14.37 -19.61
CA GLY A 228 15.90 13.73 -18.60
C GLY A 228 14.42 14.18 -18.63
N PRO A 229 13.50 13.52 -17.90
CA PRO A 229 12.03 13.67 -17.97
C PRO A 229 11.46 15.04 -17.51
N PHE A 230 12.30 16.05 -17.34
CA PHE A 230 11.95 17.39 -16.87
C PHE A 230 12.25 18.45 -17.94
N LEU A 231 11.60 18.28 -19.10
CA LEU A 231 11.85 19.08 -20.30
C LEU A 231 11.26 20.52 -20.25
N GLU A 232 10.47 20.85 -19.23
CA GLU A 232 9.83 22.16 -19.07
C GLU A 232 10.62 23.07 -18.10
N THR A 233 10.65 24.37 -18.41
CA THR A 233 11.27 25.42 -17.58
C THR A 233 10.73 25.47 -16.15
N ALA A 234 9.58 24.83 -15.89
CA ALA A 234 8.96 24.69 -14.58
C ALA A 234 9.71 23.75 -13.61
N CYS A 235 10.57 22.86 -14.09
CA CYS A 235 11.18 21.81 -13.27
C CYS A 235 12.56 22.19 -12.68
N VAL A 236 13.15 23.29 -13.15
CA VAL A 236 14.46 23.79 -12.66
C VAL A 236 14.43 24.13 -11.15
N PRO A 237 13.39 24.80 -10.61
CA PRO A 237 13.26 24.99 -9.16
C PRO A 237 13.20 23.66 -8.38
N PHE A 238 12.54 22.64 -8.92
CA PHE A 238 12.42 21.33 -8.26
C PHE A 238 13.75 20.57 -8.23
N ALA A 239 14.50 20.59 -9.33
CA ALA A 239 15.84 19.99 -9.38
C ALA A 239 16.79 20.69 -8.40
N GLY A 240 16.76 22.03 -8.33
CA GLY A 240 17.53 22.79 -7.34
C GLY A 240 17.16 22.46 -5.90
N LEU A 241 15.86 22.31 -5.61
CA LEU A 241 15.38 21.90 -4.29
C LEU A 241 15.84 20.48 -3.93
N ALA A 242 15.80 19.54 -4.87
CA ALA A 242 16.27 18.17 -4.67
C ALA A 242 17.76 18.10 -4.32
N ILE A 243 18.60 18.92 -4.97
CA ILE A 243 20.04 19.02 -4.64
C ILE A 243 20.26 19.47 -3.19
N ILE A 244 19.48 20.45 -2.72
CA ILE A 244 19.57 20.99 -1.36
C ILE A 244 19.01 19.99 -0.32
N LEU A 245 17.94 19.28 -0.64
CA LEU A 245 17.33 18.29 0.26
C LEU A 245 18.06 16.94 0.26
N TRP A 246 18.94 16.68 -0.70
CA TRP A 246 19.66 15.41 -0.81
C TRP A 246 20.38 14.97 0.48
N PRO A 247 21.11 15.84 1.21
CA PRO A 247 21.73 15.46 2.49
C PRO A 247 20.71 14.96 3.51
N ALA A 248 19.53 15.57 3.58
CA ALA A 248 18.46 15.13 4.47
C ALA A 248 17.93 13.74 4.07
N ALA A 249 17.82 13.47 2.76
CA ALA A 249 17.46 12.15 2.25
C ALA A 249 18.51 11.08 2.61
N VAL A 250 19.80 11.40 2.51
CA VAL A 250 20.89 10.50 2.93
C VAL A 250 20.83 10.20 4.43
N ILE A 251 20.62 11.21 5.28
CA ILE A 251 20.43 11.02 6.72
C ILE A 251 19.22 10.12 6.98
N GLY A 252 18.10 10.37 6.29
CA GLY A 252 16.91 9.52 6.37
C GLY A 252 17.18 8.07 5.99
N ALA A 253 17.97 7.82 4.94
CA ALA A 253 18.35 6.48 4.49
C ALA A 253 19.24 5.75 5.51
N VAL A 254 20.17 6.45 6.16
CA VAL A 254 21.00 5.89 7.25
C VAL A 254 20.13 5.52 8.44
N VAL A 255 19.27 6.43 8.89
CA VAL A 255 18.34 6.17 9.99
C VAL A 255 17.43 4.98 9.66
N ALA A 256 16.86 4.93 8.45
CA ALA A 256 16.04 3.80 8.00
C ALA A 256 16.82 2.47 7.97
N SER A 257 18.09 2.50 7.55
CA SER A 257 18.97 1.33 7.58
C SER A 257 19.19 0.81 9.02
N ILE A 258 19.47 1.72 9.96
CA ILE A 258 19.62 1.39 11.38
C ILE A 258 18.31 0.82 11.97
N LEU A 259 17.15 1.37 11.60
CA LEU A 259 15.87 0.86 12.09
C LEU A 259 15.51 -0.51 11.49
N SER A 260 15.78 -0.69 10.19
CA SER A 260 15.50 -1.96 9.49
C SER A 260 16.39 -3.11 9.93
N SER A 261 17.60 -2.85 10.45
CA SER A 261 18.52 -3.89 10.91
C SER A 261 17.93 -4.75 12.04
N PHE A 262 17.09 -4.18 12.90
CA PHE A 262 16.39 -4.93 13.95
C PHE A 262 15.45 -5.99 13.37
N PHE A 263 14.69 -5.63 12.34
CA PHE A 263 13.76 -6.55 11.69
C PHE A 263 14.48 -7.58 10.84
N LEU A 264 15.51 -7.15 10.10
CA LEU A 264 16.31 -8.02 9.25
C LEU A 264 17.04 -9.07 10.10
N GLY A 265 17.77 -8.65 11.14
CA GLY A 265 18.47 -9.56 12.05
C GLY A 265 17.52 -10.44 12.85
N GLY A 266 16.39 -9.88 13.31
CA GLY A 266 15.36 -10.62 14.04
C GLY A 266 14.72 -11.75 13.23
N TYR A 267 14.66 -11.61 11.89
CA TYR A 267 14.12 -12.66 11.01
C TYR A 267 14.96 -13.95 11.03
N ALA A 268 16.20 -13.90 11.52
CA ALA A 268 17.01 -15.09 11.77
C ALA A 268 16.31 -16.10 12.70
N ALA A 269 15.50 -15.63 13.66
CA ALA A 269 14.68 -16.49 14.50
C ALA A 269 13.64 -17.28 13.68
N VAL A 270 12.98 -16.60 12.74
CA VAL A 270 11.96 -17.23 11.88
C VAL A 270 12.61 -18.32 11.03
N VAL A 271 13.76 -18.04 10.42
CA VAL A 271 14.50 -19.04 9.62
C VAL A 271 14.96 -20.21 10.47
N ALA A 272 15.54 -19.96 11.65
CA ALA A 272 15.98 -21.00 12.57
C ALA A 272 14.83 -21.94 12.98
N TYR A 273 13.65 -21.36 13.20
CA TYR A 273 12.45 -22.08 13.57
C TYR A 273 11.86 -22.89 12.39
N GLN A 274 11.73 -22.28 11.21
CA GLN A 274 11.20 -22.94 10.00
C GLN A 274 12.06 -24.15 9.57
N GLU A 275 13.38 -23.97 9.55
CA GLU A 275 14.34 -25.00 9.14
C GLU A 275 14.67 -25.99 10.26
N ARG A 276 14.04 -25.82 11.44
CA ARG A 276 14.31 -26.56 12.70
C ARG A 276 15.81 -26.67 12.98
N SER A 277 16.56 -25.59 12.70
CA SER A 277 18.02 -25.63 12.70
C SER A 277 18.62 -24.26 13.00
N VAL A 278 19.25 -24.16 14.18
CA VAL A 278 20.05 -23.01 14.63
C VAL A 278 21.12 -22.64 13.60
N ARG A 279 21.77 -23.64 12.98
CA ARG A 279 22.79 -23.42 11.95
C ARG A 279 22.25 -22.67 10.73
N MET A 280 21.01 -22.94 10.32
CA MET A 280 20.40 -22.26 9.17
C MET A 280 20.06 -20.80 9.50
N GLY A 281 19.60 -20.53 10.73
CA GLY A 281 19.42 -19.16 11.19
C GLY A 281 20.73 -18.37 11.30
N LEU A 282 21.82 -19.00 11.76
CA LEU A 282 23.15 -18.37 11.76
C LEU A 282 23.65 -18.08 10.33
N ARG A 283 23.41 -18.99 9.39
CA ARG A 283 23.71 -18.73 7.96
C ARG A 283 22.88 -17.58 7.41
N TYR A 284 21.63 -17.43 7.85
CA TYR A 284 20.79 -16.31 7.44
C TYR A 284 21.36 -14.97 7.90
N ILE A 285 21.88 -14.86 9.13
CA ILE A 285 22.53 -13.61 9.61
C ILE A 285 23.65 -13.18 8.65
N VAL A 286 24.50 -14.11 8.22
CA VAL A 286 25.58 -13.77 7.26
C VAL A 286 25.01 -13.41 5.90
N SER A 287 23.96 -14.10 5.45
CA SER A 287 23.30 -13.83 4.18
C SER A 287 22.47 -12.54 4.17
N SER A 288 21.92 -12.11 5.30
CA SER A 288 21.21 -10.83 5.41
C SER A 288 22.17 -9.65 5.25
N LEU A 289 23.36 -9.74 5.84
CA LEU A 289 24.44 -8.78 5.62
C LEU A 289 24.87 -8.73 4.15
N ALA A 290 25.04 -9.88 3.52
CA ALA A 290 25.36 -9.95 2.09
C ALA A 290 24.28 -9.29 1.22
N MET A 291 23.01 -9.54 1.53
CA MET A 291 21.87 -8.95 0.83
C MET A 291 21.79 -7.43 1.02
N TYR A 292 22.03 -6.92 2.23
CA TYR A 292 22.05 -5.48 2.49
C TYR A 292 23.23 -4.80 1.78
N ASP A 293 24.41 -5.40 1.83
CA ASP A 293 25.61 -4.86 1.18
C ASP A 293 25.48 -4.86 -0.35
N GLU A 294 24.95 -5.94 -0.95
CA GLU A 294 24.60 -6.03 -2.38
C GLU A 294 23.59 -4.93 -2.76
N TYR A 295 22.47 -4.82 -2.02
CA TYR A 295 21.46 -3.80 -2.25
C TYR A 295 22.00 -2.36 -2.16
N SER A 296 22.85 -2.09 -1.16
CA SER A 296 23.46 -0.78 -1.01
C SER A 296 24.53 -0.50 -2.06
N ASN A 297 25.23 -1.52 -2.58
CA ASN A 297 26.12 -1.36 -3.72
C ASN A 297 25.34 -1.02 -4.99
N ASP A 298 24.21 -1.70 -5.23
CA ASP A 298 23.33 -1.45 -6.38
C ASP A 298 22.75 -0.03 -6.36
N ILE A 299 22.26 0.45 -5.21
CA ILE A 299 21.76 1.83 -5.07
C ILE A 299 22.85 2.86 -5.40
N LEU A 300 24.10 2.53 -5.07
CA LEU A 300 25.23 3.43 -5.23
C LEU A 300 25.96 3.24 -6.55
N ASP A 301 25.48 2.37 -7.45
CA ASP A 301 26.18 2.00 -8.68
C ASP A 301 27.67 1.65 -8.39
N LEU A 302 27.92 0.89 -7.33
CA LEU A 302 29.24 0.36 -6.96
C LEU A 302 29.47 -1.01 -7.63
N ARG A 303 30.64 -1.62 -7.39
CA ARG A 303 30.97 -2.93 -7.97
C ARG A 303 29.91 -3.96 -7.60
N GLU A 304 29.46 -4.71 -8.61
CA GLU A 304 28.49 -5.80 -8.45
C GLU A 304 29.00 -6.85 -7.45
N GLY A 305 28.11 -7.26 -6.54
CA GLY A 305 28.38 -8.26 -5.50
C GLY A 305 28.55 -7.68 -4.09
N SER A 306 28.70 -8.58 -3.12
CA SER A 306 28.90 -8.23 -1.70
C SER A 306 30.26 -8.68 -1.20
N CYS A 307 30.80 -7.95 -0.22
CA CYS A 307 31.96 -8.35 0.57
C CYS A 307 31.68 -9.54 1.51
N PHE A 308 30.42 -9.87 1.74
CA PHE A 308 30.00 -10.97 2.61
C PHE A 308 29.62 -12.23 1.81
N PRO A 309 29.88 -13.44 2.35
CA PRO A 309 29.53 -14.67 1.66
C PRO A 309 28.01 -14.92 1.67
N ARG A 310 27.45 -15.27 0.51
CA ARG A 310 26.03 -15.61 0.37
C ARG A 310 25.79 -17.08 0.72
N LEU A 311 25.47 -17.35 1.99
CA LEU A 311 25.27 -18.70 2.50
C LEU A 311 23.84 -19.22 2.22
N GLY A 312 23.73 -20.48 1.77
CA GLY A 312 22.45 -21.17 1.66
C GLY A 312 21.85 -21.45 3.03
N TYR A 313 20.72 -20.80 3.33
CA TYR A 313 20.03 -20.87 4.63
C TYR A 313 18.68 -21.60 4.58
N ARG A 314 18.29 -22.20 3.44
CA ARG A 314 17.13 -23.10 3.30
C ARG A 314 17.58 -24.48 2.84
N LYS A 315 17.02 -25.55 3.44
CA LYS A 315 17.48 -26.93 3.18
C LYS A 315 16.91 -27.54 1.91
N ASP A 316 15.61 -27.40 1.65
CA ASP A 316 14.94 -27.81 0.40
C ASP A 316 13.53 -27.21 0.34
N GLY A 317 13.20 -26.55 -0.76
CA GLY A 317 11.86 -26.04 -1.08
C GLY A 317 11.83 -25.64 -2.55
N PRO A 318 10.70 -25.86 -3.26
CA PRO A 318 10.61 -25.80 -4.71
C PRO A 318 11.16 -24.48 -5.24
N HIS A 319 11.62 -24.47 -6.49
CA HIS A 319 11.90 -23.28 -7.28
C HIS A 319 10.66 -22.36 -7.35
N LEU A 320 10.25 -21.73 -6.24
CA LEU A 320 9.71 -20.40 -6.29
C LEU A 320 10.91 -19.56 -6.72
N PRO A 321 10.80 -18.82 -7.84
CA PRO A 321 11.85 -17.90 -8.21
C PRO A 321 12.09 -17.06 -6.98
N SER A 322 13.33 -17.07 -6.52
CA SER A 322 13.84 -16.10 -5.58
C SER A 322 13.32 -14.76 -6.05
N HIS A 323 12.32 -14.21 -5.35
CA HIS A 323 11.98 -12.81 -5.39
C HIS A 323 13.17 -12.09 -4.75
N SER A 324 14.29 -12.09 -5.48
CA SER A 324 15.20 -10.97 -5.49
C SER A 324 14.34 -9.76 -5.80
N LEU A 325 14.35 -8.77 -4.91
CA LEU A 325 13.95 -7.40 -5.21
C LEU A 325 14.88 -6.74 -6.26
N SER A 326 15.56 -7.54 -7.07
CA SER A 326 16.33 -7.12 -8.22
C SER A 326 15.41 -7.27 -9.43
N ARG A 327 15.13 -6.12 -10.05
CA ARG A 327 14.49 -6.00 -11.36
C ARG A 327 15.18 -6.96 -12.34
N ARG A 328 14.56 -8.12 -12.59
CA ARG A 328 14.92 -8.92 -13.75
C ARG A 328 14.11 -8.39 -14.92
N SER A 329 14.74 -7.49 -15.66
CA SER A 329 14.43 -7.24 -17.06
C SER A 329 14.26 -8.58 -17.78
N THR A 330 13.09 -8.74 -18.38
CA THR A 330 12.71 -9.86 -19.23
C THR A 330 13.72 -10.01 -20.37
N SER A 331 14.52 -11.07 -20.31
CA SER A 331 15.14 -11.66 -21.49
C SER A 331 14.91 -13.17 -21.43
N LEU A 332 13.91 -13.61 -22.19
CA LEU A 332 13.73 -15.02 -22.54
C LEU A 332 14.87 -15.40 -23.51
N PRO A 333 15.45 -16.61 -23.41
CA PRO A 333 16.53 -17.05 -24.28
C PRO A 333 15.95 -17.53 -25.61
N THR A 334 16.16 -16.75 -26.68
CA THR A 334 15.96 -17.23 -28.05
C THR A 334 17.32 -17.43 -28.73
N GLU A 335 17.40 -18.55 -29.43
CA GLU A 335 18.54 -19.12 -30.11
C GLU A 335 19.30 -18.16 -31.06
N ARG A 336 20.57 -18.54 -31.24
CA ARG A 336 21.57 -18.08 -32.21
C ARG A 336 21.00 -17.62 -33.56
N GLN A 337 21.28 -16.37 -33.95
CA GLN A 337 21.77 -16.03 -35.29
C GLN A 337 22.27 -14.58 -35.39
N GLY A 338 23.44 -14.39 -36.01
CA GLY A 338 23.75 -13.22 -36.84
C GLY A 338 24.25 -11.94 -36.17
N THR A 339 25.56 -11.73 -36.25
CA THR A 339 26.27 -10.44 -36.15
C THR A 339 25.51 -9.21 -36.69
N ARG A 340 25.28 -8.19 -35.84
CA ARG A 340 25.18 -6.76 -36.21
C ARG A 340 25.11 -5.84 -34.97
N GLY A 341 26.18 -5.07 -34.74
CA GLY A 341 26.24 -3.75 -34.09
C GLY A 341 25.82 -3.59 -32.60
N PRO A 342 26.45 -2.67 -31.84
CA PRO A 342 25.98 -2.30 -30.51
C PRO A 342 24.61 -1.60 -30.62
N PRO A 343 23.66 -1.83 -29.70
CA PRO A 343 22.34 -1.22 -29.80
C PRO A 343 22.45 0.29 -29.62
N SER A 344 22.04 0.99 -30.67
CA SER A 344 21.88 2.43 -30.75
C SER A 344 20.90 2.95 -29.68
N ARG A 345 21.35 3.95 -28.91
CA ARG A 345 20.50 4.87 -28.16
C ARG A 345 19.56 5.59 -29.14
N SER A 346 18.34 5.11 -29.26
CA SER A 346 17.12 5.86 -29.60
C SER A 346 16.03 4.86 -30.01
N VAL A 347 15.16 4.52 -29.06
CA VAL A 347 13.87 3.90 -29.40
C VAL A 347 12.77 4.66 -28.68
N SER A 348 12.25 5.65 -29.42
CA SER A 348 10.82 5.91 -29.59
C SER A 348 9.98 6.11 -28.33
N PHE A 349 9.95 7.37 -27.87
CA PHE A 349 8.77 7.95 -27.21
C PHE A 349 7.57 7.88 -28.17
N LYS A 350 6.75 6.83 -28.04
CA LYS A 350 5.40 6.83 -28.62
C LYS A 350 4.35 6.04 -27.85
N ASN A 351 4.61 5.73 -26.58
CA ASN A 351 3.55 5.38 -25.64
C ASN A 351 3.61 6.40 -24.49
N SER A 352 2.81 7.46 -24.60
CA SER A 352 2.44 8.30 -23.46
C SER A 352 1.62 7.42 -22.51
N VAL A 353 2.31 6.59 -21.74
CA VAL A 353 1.70 5.81 -20.69
C VAL A 353 1.28 6.82 -19.62
N LEU A 354 -0.02 7.11 -19.59
CA LEU A 354 -0.62 7.96 -18.57
C LEU A 354 -0.44 7.25 -17.23
N GLU A 355 0.51 7.71 -16.41
CA GLU A 355 0.71 7.18 -15.06
C GLU A 355 -0.56 7.49 -14.25
N LEU A 356 -1.32 6.45 -13.89
CA LEU A 356 -2.62 6.62 -13.24
C LEU A 356 -2.42 7.01 -11.77
N ASN A 357 -3.25 7.94 -11.27
CA ASN A 357 -3.19 8.36 -9.87
C ASN A 357 -3.89 7.30 -8.97
N PRO A 358 -3.22 6.81 -7.91
CA PRO A 358 -3.77 5.88 -6.92
C PRO A 358 -5.19 6.23 -6.43
N LEU A 359 -5.43 7.51 -6.17
CA LEU A 359 -6.72 7.99 -5.66
C LEU A 359 -7.81 7.96 -6.72
N LYS A 360 -7.47 8.24 -7.98
CA LYS A 360 -8.42 8.18 -9.10
C LYS A 360 -8.91 6.75 -9.34
N LEU A 361 -8.03 5.75 -9.19
CA LEU A 361 -8.43 4.34 -9.32
C LEU A 361 -9.39 3.92 -8.20
N LEU A 362 -9.16 4.41 -6.98
CA LEU A 362 -10.07 4.18 -5.87
C LEU A 362 -11.43 4.87 -6.11
N GLU A 363 -11.42 6.13 -6.55
CA GLU A 363 -12.64 6.87 -6.91
C GLU A 363 -13.43 6.15 -8.00
N HIS A 364 -12.75 5.63 -9.03
CA HIS A 364 -13.37 4.84 -10.09
C HIS A 364 -14.01 3.56 -9.54
N LEU A 365 -13.31 2.82 -8.67
CA LEU A 365 -13.87 1.66 -7.99
C LEU A 365 -15.14 2.02 -7.20
N PHE A 366 -15.13 3.13 -6.47
CA PHE A 366 -16.31 3.56 -5.70
C PHE A 366 -17.47 4.03 -6.60
N ALA A 367 -17.19 4.67 -7.74
CA ALA A 367 -18.20 5.00 -8.73
C ALA A 367 -18.85 3.73 -9.33
N GLU A 368 -18.06 2.68 -9.58
CA GLU A 368 -18.60 1.39 -9.99
C GLU A 368 -19.40 0.71 -8.88
N CYS A 369 -18.92 0.75 -7.63
CA CYS A 369 -19.67 0.25 -6.48
C CYS A 369 -21.01 0.95 -6.35
N GLU A 370 -21.06 2.26 -6.56
CA GLU A 370 -22.31 3.01 -6.54
C GLU A 370 -23.24 2.53 -7.66
N ARG A 371 -22.75 2.47 -8.90
CA ARG A 371 -23.55 2.00 -10.05
C ARG A 371 -24.10 0.59 -9.84
N TYR A 372 -23.25 -0.37 -9.46
CA TYR A 372 -23.68 -1.76 -9.23
C TYR A 372 -24.54 -1.89 -7.98
N GLY A 373 -24.21 -1.19 -6.89
CA GLY A 373 -24.98 -1.22 -5.66
C GLY A 373 -26.39 -0.67 -5.87
N GLN A 374 -26.51 0.39 -6.66
CA GLN A 374 -27.78 0.95 -7.09
C GLN A 374 -28.66 -0.01 -7.89
N THR A 375 -28.06 -0.89 -8.72
CA THR A 375 -28.78 -1.94 -9.45
C THR A 375 -29.18 -3.08 -8.52
N LEU A 376 -28.25 -3.55 -7.67
CA LEU A 376 -28.49 -4.64 -6.71
C LEU A 376 -29.54 -4.29 -5.64
N VAL A 377 -29.66 -3.01 -5.28
CA VAL A 377 -30.76 -2.50 -4.44
C VAL A 377 -32.10 -2.59 -5.18
N ALA A 378 -32.14 -2.23 -6.46
CA ALA A 378 -33.36 -2.30 -7.27
C ALA A 378 -33.83 -3.76 -7.49
N GLU A 379 -32.89 -4.69 -7.61
CA GLU A 379 -33.15 -6.13 -7.71
C GLU A 379 -33.53 -6.78 -6.36
N GLY A 380 -33.48 -6.02 -5.25
CA GLY A 380 -33.76 -6.51 -3.91
C GLY A 380 -32.68 -7.46 -3.35
N VAL A 381 -31.50 -7.51 -3.97
CA VAL A 381 -30.36 -8.32 -3.51
C VAL A 381 -29.67 -7.64 -2.33
N ILE A 382 -29.55 -6.31 -2.32
CA ILE A 382 -29.09 -5.55 -1.15
C ILE A 382 -30.31 -4.99 -0.43
N THR A 383 -30.47 -5.36 0.84
CA THR A 383 -31.61 -4.96 1.67
C THR A 383 -31.32 -3.69 2.46
N SER A 384 -32.37 -3.04 2.99
CA SER A 384 -32.22 -1.89 3.90
C SER A 384 -31.44 -2.26 5.17
N GLU A 385 -31.61 -3.49 5.65
CA GLU A 385 -30.86 -4.04 6.79
C GLU A 385 -29.36 -4.13 6.47
N ASP A 386 -28.97 -4.59 5.27
CA ASP A 386 -27.58 -4.68 4.84
C ASP A 386 -26.88 -3.29 4.85
N VAL A 387 -27.59 -2.24 4.42
CA VAL A 387 -27.08 -0.85 4.41
C VAL A 387 -27.01 -0.27 5.83
N GLN A 388 -28.02 -0.52 6.66
CA GLN A 388 -28.05 -0.05 8.05
C GLN A 388 -27.00 -0.75 8.93
N ASP A 389 -26.76 -2.04 8.73
CA ASP A 389 -25.71 -2.80 9.41
C ASP A 389 -24.32 -2.35 8.98
N SER A 390 -24.17 -1.92 7.73
CA SER A 390 -22.93 -1.33 7.21
C SER A 390 -22.63 0.04 7.82
N LYS A 391 -23.67 0.84 8.09
CA LYS A 391 -23.57 2.14 8.79
C LYS A 391 -23.25 1.99 10.27
N SER A 392 -23.85 0.99 10.93
CA SER A 392 -23.65 0.74 12.37
C SER A 392 -22.39 -0.06 12.70
N GLY A 393 -21.63 -0.51 11.69
CA GLY A 393 -20.39 -1.28 11.87
C GLY A 393 -20.60 -2.69 12.43
N LYS A 394 -21.84 -3.19 12.41
CA LYS A 394 -22.21 -4.51 12.91
C LYS A 394 -21.69 -5.62 11.98
N SER A 395 -21.63 -6.84 12.52
CA SER A 395 -21.14 -8.03 11.80
C SER A 395 -21.92 -8.36 10.52
N GLY A 396 -23.15 -7.86 10.35
CA GLY A 396 -24.00 -8.04 9.15
C GLY A 396 -23.64 -7.14 7.97
N GLY A 397 -22.90 -6.04 8.18
CA GLY A 397 -22.57 -5.06 7.13
C GLY A 397 -21.47 -5.50 6.16
N GLY A 398 -21.03 -6.76 6.21
CA GLY A 398 -19.96 -7.28 5.35
C GLY A 398 -20.35 -7.31 3.87
N THR A 399 -21.63 -7.50 3.56
CA THR A 399 -22.17 -7.55 2.20
C THR A 399 -21.91 -6.24 1.44
N VAL A 400 -22.17 -5.08 2.04
CA VAL A 400 -21.90 -3.78 1.39
C VAL A 400 -20.44 -3.35 1.59
N ARG A 401 -19.86 -3.58 2.78
CA ARG A 401 -18.50 -3.12 3.09
C ARG A 401 -17.39 -3.84 2.33
N VAL A 402 -17.55 -5.15 2.11
CA VAL A 402 -16.55 -6.01 1.46
C VAL A 402 -17.14 -6.67 0.22
N GLY A 403 -18.39 -7.14 0.27
CA GLY A 403 -19.02 -7.87 -0.83
C GLY A 403 -19.23 -7.02 -2.09
N LEU A 404 -19.81 -5.82 -1.97
CA LEU A 404 -20.10 -4.94 -3.10
C LEU A 404 -18.84 -4.47 -3.86
N PRO A 405 -17.76 -4.03 -3.19
CA PRO A 405 -16.51 -3.75 -3.88
C PRO A 405 -15.81 -4.99 -4.43
N ALA A 406 -15.92 -6.15 -3.77
CA ALA A 406 -15.41 -7.39 -4.32
C ALA A 406 -16.17 -7.78 -5.60
N TYR A 407 -17.47 -7.53 -5.63
CA TYR A 407 -18.32 -7.70 -6.81
C TYR A 407 -17.89 -6.74 -7.94
N ALA A 408 -17.66 -5.46 -7.65
CA ALA A 408 -17.20 -4.49 -8.66
C ALA A 408 -15.83 -4.89 -9.24
N ILE A 409 -14.88 -5.31 -8.40
CA ILE A 409 -13.57 -5.82 -8.86
C ILE A 409 -13.74 -7.09 -9.70
N LEU A 410 -14.60 -8.03 -9.29
CA LEU A 410 -14.87 -9.24 -10.07
C LEU A 410 -15.40 -8.90 -11.47
N GLN A 411 -16.32 -7.94 -11.56
CA GLN A 411 -16.88 -7.47 -12.83
C GLN A 411 -15.81 -6.87 -13.76
N ALA A 412 -14.84 -6.15 -13.21
CA ALA A 412 -13.69 -5.68 -13.96
C ALA A 412 -12.80 -6.84 -14.42
N LEU A 413 -12.54 -7.83 -13.56
CA LEU A 413 -11.74 -9.02 -13.91
C LEU A 413 -12.39 -9.87 -15.00
N LEU A 414 -13.71 -10.12 -14.91
CA LEU A 414 -14.47 -10.88 -15.93
C LEU A 414 -14.44 -10.15 -17.27
N ARG A 415 -14.68 -8.83 -17.28
CA ARG A 415 -14.56 -8.01 -18.49
C ARG A 415 -13.17 -8.09 -19.11
N SER A 416 -12.13 -8.05 -18.27
CA SER A 416 -10.74 -8.12 -18.72
C SER A 416 -10.38 -9.50 -19.27
N ALA A 417 -10.91 -10.56 -18.67
CA ALA A 417 -10.73 -11.93 -19.14
C ALA A 417 -11.45 -12.17 -20.48
N ASN A 418 -12.69 -11.69 -20.62
CA ASN A 418 -13.48 -11.88 -21.84
C ASN A 418 -12.91 -11.15 -23.07
N VAL A 419 -12.20 -10.04 -22.85
CA VAL A 419 -11.52 -9.28 -23.92
C VAL A 419 -10.08 -9.75 -24.15
N ASP A 420 -9.57 -10.70 -23.34
CA ASP A 420 -8.17 -11.11 -23.28
C ASP A 420 -7.21 -9.91 -23.25
N ALA A 421 -7.55 -8.90 -22.43
CA ALA A 421 -6.75 -7.70 -22.26
C ALA A 421 -5.39 -8.07 -21.62
N ASP A 422 -4.31 -7.32 -21.88
CA ASP A 422 -3.02 -7.56 -21.22
C ASP A 422 -3.10 -7.22 -19.71
N GLY A 423 -3.88 -6.20 -19.37
CA GLY A 423 -4.07 -5.65 -18.03
C GLY A 423 -5.45 -5.92 -17.41
N ILE A 424 -5.87 -5.03 -16.51
CA ILE A 424 -7.22 -4.94 -15.95
C ILE A 424 -7.96 -3.79 -16.65
N LEU A 425 -9.03 -4.12 -17.38
CA LEU A 425 -9.88 -3.18 -18.09
C LEU A 425 -10.95 -2.58 -17.17
N LEU A 426 -10.90 -1.27 -16.97
CA LEU A 426 -11.89 -0.50 -16.24
C LEU A 426 -13.15 -0.26 -17.10
N SER A 427 -14.27 0.11 -16.47
CA SER A 427 -15.53 0.36 -17.20
C SER A 427 -15.53 1.56 -18.14
N ASP A 428 -14.62 2.51 -17.95
CA ASP A 428 -14.38 3.65 -18.85
C ASP A 428 -13.55 3.29 -20.10
N GLY A 429 -13.12 2.03 -20.22
CA GLY A 429 -12.25 1.55 -21.30
C GLY A 429 -10.76 1.78 -21.03
N THR A 430 -10.38 2.31 -19.86
CA THR A 430 -8.98 2.47 -19.47
C THR A 430 -8.42 1.11 -19.05
N GLU A 431 -7.37 0.66 -19.72
CA GLU A 431 -6.68 -0.57 -19.36
C GLU A 431 -5.53 -0.27 -18.40
N ILE A 432 -5.44 -1.01 -17.28
CA ILE A 432 -4.34 -0.92 -16.31
C ILE A 432 -3.39 -2.10 -16.52
N THR A 433 -2.21 -1.82 -17.04
CA THR A 433 -1.11 -2.77 -17.29
C THR A 433 0.02 -2.58 -16.28
N THR A 434 0.95 -3.54 -16.24
CA THR A 434 2.17 -3.43 -15.42
C THR A 434 3.04 -2.21 -15.78
N ALA A 435 2.89 -1.67 -17.00
CA ALA A 435 3.63 -0.50 -17.47
C ALA A 435 2.98 0.84 -17.05
N ASN A 436 1.66 0.87 -16.82
CA ASN A 436 0.92 2.10 -16.53
C ASN A 436 0.36 2.19 -15.11
N LYS A 437 0.52 1.12 -14.32
CA LYS A 437 0.10 1.08 -12.92
C LYS A 437 0.76 2.22 -12.13
N PRO A 438 0.06 2.77 -11.12
CA PRO A 438 0.68 3.71 -10.20
C PRO A 438 1.89 3.08 -9.52
N LYS A 439 3.02 3.79 -9.42
CA LYS A 439 4.24 3.34 -8.72
C LYS A 439 4.14 3.38 -7.19
N ASP A 440 2.93 3.31 -6.65
CA ASP A 440 2.70 3.28 -5.23
C ASP A 440 2.79 1.82 -4.73
N THR A 441 3.55 1.59 -3.66
CA THR A 441 3.69 0.28 -3.00
C THR A 441 2.34 -0.29 -2.60
N PHE A 442 1.34 0.55 -2.34
CA PHE A 442 -0.04 0.15 -2.10
C PHE A 442 -0.60 -0.67 -3.27
N PHE A 443 -0.47 -0.18 -4.51
CA PHE A 443 -1.02 -0.83 -5.70
C PHE A 443 -0.32 -2.14 -6.04
N ASP A 444 0.99 -2.23 -5.81
CA ASP A 444 1.74 -3.46 -6.02
C ASP A 444 1.21 -4.64 -5.17
N TRP A 445 0.73 -4.36 -3.95
CA TRP A 445 0.25 -5.41 -3.06
C TRP A 445 -1.04 -6.10 -3.50
N PHE A 446 -1.87 -5.49 -4.35
CA PHE A 446 -3.11 -6.11 -4.83
C PHE A 446 -3.19 -6.24 -6.36
N PHE A 447 -2.50 -5.41 -7.13
CA PHE A 447 -2.53 -5.47 -8.59
C PHE A 447 -2.02 -6.82 -9.12
N ASP A 448 -0.84 -7.26 -8.68
CA ASP A 448 -0.27 -8.54 -9.13
C ASP A 448 -1.16 -9.73 -8.73
N PRO A 449 -1.67 -9.82 -7.48
CA PRO A 449 -2.68 -10.82 -7.12
C PRO A 449 -3.93 -10.79 -8.00
N LEU A 450 -4.45 -9.61 -8.34
CA LEU A 450 -5.65 -9.45 -9.17
C LEU A 450 -5.38 -9.88 -10.62
N LEU A 451 -4.20 -9.58 -11.16
CA LEU A 451 -3.82 -10.03 -12.51
C LEU A 451 -3.70 -11.56 -12.57
N ILE A 452 -3.13 -12.19 -11.53
CA ILE A 452 -3.11 -13.65 -11.41
C ILE A 452 -4.54 -14.20 -11.35
N MET A 453 -5.45 -13.54 -10.62
CA MET A 453 -6.86 -13.96 -10.57
C MET A 453 -7.55 -13.82 -11.92
N LYS A 454 -7.28 -12.75 -12.68
CA LYS A 454 -7.77 -12.59 -14.06
C LYS A 454 -7.35 -13.79 -14.91
N GLN A 455 -6.08 -14.16 -14.86
CA GLN A 455 -5.55 -15.32 -15.59
C GLN A 455 -6.19 -16.64 -15.16
N GLN A 456 -6.45 -16.81 -13.86
CA GLN A 456 -7.15 -17.99 -13.33
C GLN A 456 -8.58 -18.07 -13.83
N ILE A 457 -9.33 -16.96 -13.79
CA ILE A 457 -10.71 -16.87 -14.27
C ILE A 457 -10.78 -17.15 -15.78
N HIS A 458 -9.86 -16.55 -16.55
CA HIS A 458 -9.76 -16.81 -18.00
C HIS A 458 -9.44 -18.28 -18.29
N ALA A 459 -8.48 -18.88 -17.56
CA ALA A 459 -8.12 -20.29 -17.73
C ALA A 459 -9.26 -21.25 -17.33
N GLU A 460 -10.10 -20.85 -16.37
CA GLU A 460 -11.24 -21.66 -15.91
C GLU A 460 -12.41 -21.68 -16.91
N ASN A 461 -12.45 -20.79 -17.91
CA ASN A 461 -13.50 -20.71 -18.95
C ASN A 461 -14.91 -20.90 -18.36
N LEU A 462 -15.32 -19.96 -17.50
CA LEU A 462 -16.59 -20.02 -16.79
C LEU A 462 -17.78 -19.96 -17.76
N THR A 463 -18.84 -20.72 -17.47
CA THR A 463 -20.13 -20.54 -18.17
C THR A 463 -20.89 -19.36 -17.57
N ASP A 464 -21.84 -18.78 -18.33
CA ASP A 464 -22.67 -17.65 -17.85
C ASP A 464 -23.34 -17.93 -16.49
N ASP A 465 -23.81 -19.15 -16.27
CA ASP A 465 -24.41 -19.60 -15.00
C ASP A 465 -23.38 -19.65 -13.85
N GLU A 466 -22.14 -20.09 -14.14
CA GLU A 466 -21.03 -20.14 -13.18
C GLU A 466 -20.54 -18.73 -12.81
N GLU A 467 -20.49 -17.81 -13.79
CA GLU A 467 -20.16 -16.40 -13.56
C GLU A 467 -21.21 -15.73 -12.68
N GLU A 468 -22.51 -15.93 -12.96
CA GLU A 468 -23.58 -15.37 -12.15
C GLU A 468 -23.56 -15.93 -10.72
N TYR A 469 -23.28 -17.23 -10.58
CA TYR A 469 -23.10 -17.87 -9.27
C TYR A 469 -21.89 -17.29 -8.52
N LEU A 470 -20.73 -17.15 -9.18
CA LEU A 470 -19.52 -16.57 -8.60
C LEU A 470 -19.76 -15.11 -8.16
N CYS A 471 -20.48 -14.34 -8.95
CA CYS A 471 -20.87 -12.97 -8.64
C CYS A 471 -21.72 -12.89 -7.36
N LYS A 472 -22.76 -13.73 -7.25
CA LYS A 472 -23.60 -13.79 -6.05
C LYS A 472 -22.82 -14.30 -4.84
N LEU A 473 -21.93 -15.27 -5.04
CA LEU A 473 -21.08 -15.83 -3.99
C LEU A 473 -20.13 -14.78 -3.43
N VAL A 474 -19.46 -14.00 -4.28
CA VAL A 474 -18.54 -12.92 -3.86
C VAL A 474 -19.27 -11.80 -3.13
N LEU A 475 -20.46 -11.41 -3.59
CA LEU A 475 -21.27 -10.39 -2.95
C LEU A 475 -21.74 -10.84 -1.55
N LEU A 476 -22.20 -12.09 -1.44
CA LEU A 476 -22.87 -12.59 -0.23
C LEU A 476 -21.95 -13.33 0.74
N ALA A 477 -20.66 -13.51 0.44
CA ALA A 477 -19.82 -14.39 1.25
C ALA A 477 -19.57 -13.91 2.71
N SER A 478 -19.98 -12.69 3.06
CA SER A 478 -20.04 -12.24 4.46
C SER A 478 -21.26 -12.76 5.24
N ASP A 479 -22.31 -13.20 4.54
CA ASP A 479 -23.55 -13.74 5.13
C ASP A 479 -23.63 -15.26 4.92
N SER A 480 -23.26 -15.99 5.99
CA SER A 480 -23.26 -17.46 5.98
C SER A 480 -24.64 -18.10 5.74
N LEU A 481 -25.74 -17.40 6.05
CA LEU A 481 -27.10 -17.92 5.83
C LEU A 481 -27.48 -17.79 4.36
N ARG A 482 -27.21 -16.62 3.77
CA ARG A 482 -27.50 -16.36 2.35
C ARG A 482 -26.61 -17.19 1.42
N VAL A 483 -25.36 -17.44 1.79
CA VAL A 483 -24.49 -18.38 1.06
C VAL A 483 -25.04 -19.81 1.10
N LYS A 484 -25.53 -20.27 2.27
CA LYS A 484 -26.15 -21.61 2.36
C LYS A 484 -27.40 -21.72 1.50
N GLN A 485 -28.22 -20.67 1.46
CA GLN A 485 -29.40 -20.62 0.58
C GLN A 485 -29.01 -20.59 -0.90
N LEU A 486 -27.99 -19.82 -1.27
CA LEU A 486 -27.45 -19.79 -2.63
C LEU A 486 -26.90 -21.16 -3.05
N ASN A 487 -26.15 -21.82 -2.17
CA ASN A 487 -25.59 -23.16 -2.40
C ASN A 487 -26.67 -24.24 -2.50
N ALA A 488 -27.80 -24.06 -1.81
CA ALA A 488 -28.95 -24.95 -1.92
C ALA A 488 -29.74 -24.75 -3.23
N ARG A 489 -29.67 -23.57 -3.85
CA ARG A 489 -30.41 -23.20 -5.06
C ARG A 489 -29.62 -23.41 -6.36
N SER A 490 -28.28 -23.46 -6.29
CA SER A 490 -27.40 -23.54 -7.47
C SER A 490 -27.13 -25.00 -7.92
N PRO A 491 -27.35 -25.33 -9.21
CA PRO A 491 -27.13 -26.65 -9.80
C PRO A 491 -25.68 -26.90 -10.26
N ALA A 492 -24.66 -26.33 -9.60
CA ALA A 492 -23.27 -26.62 -9.94
C ALA A 492 -22.96 -28.12 -9.76
N ALA A 493 -22.85 -28.84 -10.88
CA ALA A 493 -22.94 -30.30 -10.98
C ALA A 493 -21.75 -31.09 -10.37
N HIS A 494 -20.67 -30.42 -9.96
CA HIS A 494 -19.47 -31.09 -9.44
C HIS A 494 -18.90 -30.38 -8.20
N GLY A 495 -18.72 -31.12 -7.10
CA GLY A 495 -18.17 -30.59 -5.84
C GLY A 495 -16.76 -29.99 -5.97
N CYS A 496 -15.96 -30.46 -6.94
CA CYS A 496 -14.64 -29.89 -7.24
C CYS A 496 -14.76 -28.48 -7.85
N ARG A 497 -15.61 -28.32 -8.87
CA ARG A 497 -15.84 -27.03 -9.55
C ARG A 497 -16.39 -25.97 -8.60
N ARG A 498 -17.30 -26.37 -7.70
CA ARG A 498 -17.78 -25.49 -6.62
C ARG A 498 -16.65 -25.06 -5.68
N ALA A 499 -15.75 -25.98 -5.33
CA ALA A 499 -14.61 -25.66 -4.45
C ALA A 499 -13.61 -24.70 -5.10
N GLU A 500 -13.45 -24.74 -6.43
CA GLU A 500 -12.67 -23.79 -7.22
C GLU A 500 -13.28 -22.39 -7.15
N LEU A 501 -14.58 -22.25 -7.45
CA LEU A 501 -15.30 -20.97 -7.35
C LEU A 501 -15.29 -20.41 -5.90
N ASP A 502 -15.46 -21.27 -4.90
CA ASP A 502 -15.32 -20.91 -3.49
C ASP A 502 -13.89 -20.45 -3.13
N ALA A 503 -12.87 -20.96 -3.81
CA ALA A 503 -11.48 -20.53 -3.60
C ALA A 503 -11.25 -19.14 -4.22
N VAL A 504 -11.72 -18.91 -5.45
CA VAL A 504 -11.68 -17.61 -6.12
C VAL A 504 -12.41 -16.55 -5.31
N ALA A 505 -13.65 -16.85 -4.87
CA ALA A 505 -14.45 -15.92 -4.08
C ALA A 505 -13.78 -15.55 -2.75
N ARG A 506 -13.23 -16.53 -2.02
CA ARG A 506 -12.50 -16.26 -0.76
C ARG A 506 -11.24 -15.44 -0.97
N ARG A 507 -10.49 -15.69 -2.05
CA ARG A 507 -9.28 -14.93 -2.37
C ARG A 507 -9.64 -13.48 -2.68
N LEU A 508 -10.67 -13.26 -3.50
CA LEU A 508 -11.12 -11.92 -3.86
C LEU A 508 -11.62 -11.15 -2.65
N GLN A 509 -12.46 -11.78 -1.82
CA GLN A 509 -12.90 -11.16 -0.57
C GLN A 509 -11.75 -10.85 0.39
N GLY A 510 -10.72 -11.70 0.45
CA GLY A 510 -9.53 -11.43 1.23
C GLY A 510 -8.80 -10.17 0.78
N ILE A 511 -8.63 -10.01 -0.54
CA ILE A 511 -8.01 -8.82 -1.15
C ILE A 511 -8.87 -7.58 -0.86
N THR A 512 -10.17 -7.63 -1.16
CA THR A 512 -11.08 -6.50 -0.93
C THR A 512 -11.17 -6.13 0.54
N LYS A 513 -11.19 -7.11 1.44
CA LYS A 513 -11.16 -6.86 2.88
C LYS A 513 -9.88 -6.17 3.31
N SER A 514 -8.74 -6.52 2.71
CA SER A 514 -7.47 -5.80 2.91
C SER A 514 -7.60 -4.34 2.46
N ILE A 515 -8.12 -4.10 1.24
CA ILE A 515 -8.38 -2.75 0.69
C ILE A 515 -9.34 -1.95 1.59
N SER A 516 -10.33 -2.60 2.20
CA SER A 516 -11.33 -1.94 3.04
C SER A 516 -10.78 -1.40 4.38
N ARG A 517 -9.60 -1.86 4.80
CA ARG A 517 -8.95 -1.43 6.06
C ARG A 517 -8.18 -0.12 5.94
N TYR A 518 -8.05 0.40 4.72
CA TYR A 518 -7.32 1.64 4.50
C TYR A 518 -8.21 2.84 4.85
N PRO A 519 -7.67 3.88 5.50
CA PRO A 519 -8.46 5.03 5.94
C PRO A 519 -9.07 5.80 4.76
N THR A 520 -8.34 5.94 3.65
CA THR A 520 -8.85 6.58 2.43
C THR A 520 -10.08 5.88 1.87
N TYR A 521 -10.13 4.54 1.94
CA TYR A 521 -11.28 3.75 1.52
C TYR A 521 -12.50 4.06 2.39
N ARG A 522 -12.32 4.18 3.71
CA ARG A 522 -13.42 4.47 4.65
C ARG A 522 -14.12 5.79 4.32
N ARG A 523 -13.34 6.83 3.98
CA ARG A 523 -13.86 8.15 3.61
C ARG A 523 -14.79 8.12 2.40
N GLN A 524 -14.41 7.36 1.37
CA GLN A 524 -15.24 7.19 0.16
C GLN A 524 -16.42 6.24 0.42
N PHE A 525 -16.23 5.24 1.28
CA PHE A 525 -17.27 4.30 1.68
C PHE A 525 -18.44 4.97 2.41
N ASP A 526 -18.18 5.93 3.29
CA ASP A 526 -19.26 6.65 3.97
C ASP A 526 -20.13 7.44 2.98
N GLY A 527 -19.53 7.99 1.92
CA GLY A 527 -20.23 8.62 0.80
C GLY A 527 -21.10 7.63 0.02
N LEU A 528 -20.54 6.46 -0.31
CA LEU A 528 -21.26 5.37 -0.97
C LEU A 528 -22.48 4.90 -0.16
N VAL A 529 -22.31 4.64 1.14
CA VAL A 529 -23.39 4.20 2.03
C VAL A 529 -24.50 5.25 2.10
N LYS A 530 -24.14 6.54 2.13
CA LYS A 530 -25.13 7.62 2.11
C LYS A 530 -25.94 7.62 0.81
N SER A 531 -25.28 7.55 -0.35
CA SER A 531 -25.96 7.48 -1.66
C SER A 531 -26.92 6.29 -1.76
N LEU A 532 -26.49 5.10 -1.30
CA LEU A 532 -27.33 3.90 -1.30
C LEU A 532 -28.54 4.04 -0.35
N SER A 533 -28.34 4.65 0.83
CA SER A 533 -29.42 4.96 1.78
C SER A 533 -30.47 5.90 1.16
N ASP A 534 -30.02 6.98 0.52
CA ASP A 534 -30.91 7.97 -0.10
C ASP A 534 -31.75 7.31 -1.22
N LYS A 535 -31.17 6.38 -1.99
CA LYS A 535 -31.90 5.63 -3.02
C LYS A 535 -32.94 4.65 -2.45
N LEU A 536 -32.62 3.98 -1.35
CA LEU A 536 -33.56 3.11 -0.63
C LEU A 536 -34.76 3.90 -0.11
N GLU A 537 -34.52 5.08 0.48
CA GLU A 537 -35.57 5.99 0.94
C GLU A 537 -36.41 6.54 -0.22
N GLY A 538 -35.78 6.87 -1.36
CA GLY A 538 -36.48 7.29 -2.58
C GLY A 538 -37.34 6.18 -3.19
N SER A 539 -36.90 4.92 -3.14
CA SER A 539 -37.66 3.77 -3.61
C SER A 539 -38.87 3.45 -2.72
N MET A 540 -38.77 3.70 -1.41
CA MET A 540 -39.91 3.57 -0.48
C MET A 540 -40.93 4.69 -0.62
N ASN A 541 -40.50 5.89 -1.04
CA ASN A 541 -41.35 7.08 -1.21
C ASN A 541 -41.86 7.29 -2.66
N GLY A 542 -41.55 6.37 -3.58
CA GLY A 542 -41.99 6.41 -4.98
C GLY A 542 -43.47 6.01 -5.19
N PRO A 543 -44.06 6.26 -6.38
CA PRO A 543 -45.52 6.24 -6.60
C PRO A 543 -46.21 4.87 -6.41
N LEU A 544 -45.47 3.78 -6.21
CA LEU A 544 -46.05 2.46 -6.00
C LEU A 544 -46.71 2.28 -4.62
N ALA A 545 -46.37 3.11 -3.63
CA ALA A 545 -47.00 3.08 -2.31
C ALA A 545 -48.38 3.78 -2.23
N ARG A 546 -48.82 4.45 -3.31
CA ARG A 546 -50.15 5.12 -3.38
C ARG A 546 -51.22 4.34 -4.14
N ALA A 547 -50.92 3.16 -4.68
CA ALA A 547 -51.86 2.32 -5.41
C ALA A 547 -52.36 1.13 -4.55
N GLY A 548 -52.74 1.40 -3.30
CA GLY A 548 -53.13 0.36 -2.34
C GLY A 548 -54.27 0.76 -1.41
N THR A 549 -55.15 1.67 -1.83
CA THR A 549 -56.45 1.89 -1.16
C THR A 549 -57.50 2.18 -2.21
N SER A 550 -58.23 1.14 -2.63
CA SER A 550 -59.54 1.29 -3.25
C SER A 550 -60.59 0.83 -2.23
N PRO A 551 -61.71 1.55 -2.04
CA PRO A 551 -62.66 1.30 -0.98
C PRO A 551 -63.69 0.23 -1.37
N ALA A 552 -64.03 -0.62 -0.40
CA ALA A 552 -65.31 -1.31 -0.27
C ALA A 552 -65.56 -1.31 1.26
N VAL A 553 -66.63 -0.72 1.80
CA VAL A 553 -68.03 -0.59 1.38
C VAL A 553 -68.53 0.82 1.67
#